data_AF-A0A1G8V3S2-F1
#
_entry.id   AF-A0A1G8V3S2-F1
#
_cell.length_a   1.000
_cell.length_b   1.000
_cell.length_c   1.000
_cell.angle_alpha   90.00
_cell.angle_beta   90.00
_cell.angle_gamma   90.00
#
_symmetry.space_group_name_H-M   'P 1'
#
loop_
_entity.id
_entity.type
_entity.pdbx_description
1 polymer ?
#
loop_
_entity_poly.entity_id
_entity_poly.type
_entity_poly.pdbx_seq_one_letter_code
_entity_poly.pdbx_strand_id
1 'polypeptide(L)'
;MQFTDAVTVAGTRRTEDGYLVAEARCVRTGIPVYAGDEVGKPELKTVRVYRGPDHVFAGASLQSFSHAPVTVNHPKDMVTAETWKDLAVGEVSTAAKKDGEWIMLPLIL
;
A
#
# COMPACT_ATOMS: atom_id res chain seq x y z
N MET A 1 -8.94 -9.43 -6.76
CA MET A 1 -9.18 -8.07 -6.25
C MET A 1 -7.90 -7.30 -6.43
N GLN A 2 -7.98 -6.12 -7.06
CA GLN A 2 -6.85 -5.24 -7.31
C GLN A 2 -7.29 -3.85 -6.88
N PHE A 3 -6.76 -3.37 -5.76
CA PHE A 3 -7.13 -2.09 -5.19
C PHE A 3 -6.19 -1.01 -5.69
N THR A 4 -6.76 0.06 -6.26
CA THR A 4 -6.04 1.22 -6.76
C THR A 4 -6.40 2.41 -5.88
N ASP A 5 -5.40 3.03 -5.27
CA ASP A 5 -5.55 4.27 -4.53
C ASP A 5 -4.33 5.16 -4.77
N ALA A 6 -4.46 6.45 -4.44
CA ALA A 6 -3.41 7.44 -4.55
C ALA A 6 -3.23 8.17 -3.22
N VAL A 7 -1.98 8.25 -2.76
CA VAL A 7 -1.62 8.97 -1.55
C VAL A 7 -0.41 9.85 -1.82
N THR A 8 -0.40 11.05 -1.23
CA THR A 8 0.80 11.89 -1.19
C THR A 8 1.73 11.39 -0.09
N VAL A 9 2.96 11.07 -0.46
CA VAL A 9 4.01 10.72 0.52
C VAL A 9 4.42 11.94 1.36
N ALA A 10 4.81 11.68 2.60
CA ALA A 10 5.24 12.69 3.57
C ALA A 10 6.63 12.35 4.13
N GLY A 11 7.19 13.25 4.94
CA GLY A 11 8.46 13.01 5.64
C GLY A 11 9.64 12.74 4.71
N THR A 12 9.59 13.27 3.48
CA THR A 12 10.55 12.94 2.44
C THR A 12 11.94 13.48 2.76
N ARG A 13 12.95 12.61 2.68
CA ARG A 13 14.36 12.95 2.88
C ARG A 13 15.22 12.18 1.90
N ARG A 14 15.95 12.90 1.05
CA ARG A 14 16.97 12.29 0.19
C ARG A 14 18.25 12.09 0.98
N THR A 15 18.84 10.90 0.90
CA THR A 15 20.09 10.57 1.58
C THR A 15 21.28 11.01 0.75
N GLU A 16 22.46 11.06 1.36
CA GLU A 16 23.73 11.37 0.66
C GLU A 16 24.08 10.29 -0.38
N ASP A 17 23.66 9.04 -0.12
CA ASP A 17 23.81 7.91 -1.06
C ASP A 17 22.79 7.95 -2.22
N GLY A 18 21.89 8.94 -2.23
CA GLY A 18 21.04 9.27 -3.37
C GLY A 18 19.63 8.68 -3.37
N TYR A 19 19.30 7.77 -2.44
CA TYR A 19 17.97 7.17 -2.27
C TYR A 19 17.02 8.05 -1.44
N LEU A 20 15.72 7.82 -1.54
CA LEU A 20 14.66 8.58 -0.87
C LEU A 20 14.08 7.78 0.29
N VAL A 21 14.07 8.36 1.48
CA VAL A 21 13.26 7.90 2.61
C VAL A 21 11.96 8.68 2.63
N ALA A 22 10.83 8.01 2.77
CA ALA A 22 9.51 8.63 2.83
C ALA A 22 8.55 7.86 3.74
N GLU A 23 7.40 8.47 4.06
CA GLU A 23 6.32 7.84 4.80
C GLU A 23 5.01 7.95 3.99
N ALA A 24 4.19 6.91 4.03
CA ALA A 24 2.91 6.88 3.31
C ALA A 24 1.77 6.32 4.19
N ARG A 25 0.64 7.04 4.24
CA ARG A 25 -0.60 6.57 4.91
C ARG A 25 -1.45 5.79 3.91
N CYS A 26 -1.20 4.50 3.76
CA CYS A 26 -1.72 3.72 2.63
C CYS A 26 -3.03 2.96 2.89
N VAL A 27 -3.32 2.62 4.15
CA VAL A 27 -4.47 1.77 4.49
C VAL A 27 -5.19 2.34 5.68
N ARG A 28 -6.54 2.32 5.70
CA ARG A 28 -7.33 2.78 6.84
C ARG A 28 -8.51 1.90 7.17
N THR A 29 -9.00 2.05 8.40
CA THR A 29 -10.29 1.51 8.85
C THR A 29 -11.47 2.32 8.30
N GLY A 30 -12.68 1.77 8.45
CA GLY A 30 -13.92 2.44 8.08
C GLY A 30 -14.52 1.89 6.79
N ILE A 31 -15.08 2.77 5.96
CA ILE A 31 -15.82 2.37 4.75
C ILE A 31 -15.27 3.11 3.52
N PRO A 32 -14.14 2.66 2.94
CA PRO A 32 -13.71 3.08 1.61
C PRO A 32 -14.71 2.72 0.52
N VAL A 33 -14.65 3.47 -0.58
CA VAL A 33 -15.42 3.24 -1.80
C VAL A 33 -14.44 2.81 -2.89
N TYR A 34 -14.72 1.69 -3.52
CA TYR A 34 -13.95 1.15 -4.65
C TYR A 34 -14.83 1.07 -5.89
N ALA A 35 -14.23 1.04 -7.07
CA ALA A 35 -14.92 0.62 -8.27
C ALA A 35 -15.26 -0.88 -8.17
N GLY A 36 -16.33 -1.31 -8.86
CA GLY A 36 -16.80 -2.68 -8.74
C GLY A 36 -15.79 -3.71 -9.24
N ASP A 37 -15.09 -3.41 -10.32
CA ASP A 37 -14.02 -4.23 -10.89
C ASP A 37 -12.89 -4.50 -9.90
N GLU A 38 -12.47 -3.50 -9.12
CA GLU A 38 -11.41 -3.63 -8.08
C GLU A 38 -11.73 -4.71 -7.04
N VAL A 39 -13.02 -4.87 -6.71
CA VAL A 39 -13.53 -5.81 -5.71
C VAL A 39 -14.23 -7.03 -6.30
N GLY A 40 -14.08 -7.28 -7.61
CA GLY A 40 -14.67 -8.46 -8.27
C GLY A 40 -16.20 -8.42 -8.40
N LYS A 41 -16.76 -7.22 -8.47
CA LYS A 41 -18.18 -6.91 -8.71
C LYS A 41 -18.35 -5.96 -9.91
N PRO A 42 -17.87 -6.34 -11.12
CA PRO A 42 -17.85 -5.45 -12.28
C PRO A 42 -19.26 -4.96 -12.71
N GLU A 43 -20.32 -5.64 -12.26
CA GLU A 43 -21.71 -5.22 -12.46
C GLU A 43 -22.09 -3.96 -11.68
N LEU A 44 -21.31 -3.57 -10.66
CA LEU A 44 -21.53 -2.39 -9.85
C LEU A 44 -20.55 -1.29 -10.23
N LYS A 45 -21.03 -0.05 -10.38
CA LYS A 45 -20.14 1.10 -10.61
C LYS A 45 -19.20 1.34 -9.43
N THR A 46 -19.73 1.22 -8.21
CA THR A 46 -18.97 1.44 -6.97
C THR A 46 -19.45 0.51 -5.87
N VAL A 47 -18.55 0.13 -4.98
CA VAL A 47 -18.81 -0.74 -3.82
C VAL A 47 -18.24 -0.11 -2.56
N ARG A 48 -19.04 -0.08 -1.49
CA ARG A 48 -18.61 0.36 -0.16
C ARG A 48 -18.14 -0.86 0.62
N VAL A 49 -16.86 -0.89 1.00
CA VAL A 49 -16.27 -2.05 1.69
C VAL A 49 -16.00 -1.68 3.13
N TYR A 50 -16.60 -2.40 4.08
CA TYR A 50 -16.29 -2.21 5.50
C TYR A 50 -14.94 -2.86 5.83
N ARG A 51 -14.02 -2.07 6.40
CA ARG A 51 -12.71 -2.49 6.87
C ARG A 51 -12.62 -2.23 8.38
N GLY A 52 -12.93 -3.27 9.15
CA GLY A 52 -12.90 -3.22 10.62
C GLY A 52 -11.47 -3.08 11.19
N PRO A 53 -11.29 -2.38 12.32
CA PRO A 53 -9.99 -2.24 12.99
C PRO A 53 -9.29 -3.56 13.30
N ASP A 54 -10.05 -4.57 13.73
CA ASP A 54 -9.51 -5.88 14.11
C ASP A 54 -8.90 -6.64 12.93
N HIS A 55 -9.33 -6.33 11.70
CA HIS A 55 -8.76 -6.91 10.48
C HIS A 55 -7.63 -6.06 9.91
N VAL A 56 -7.79 -4.73 9.88
CA VAL A 56 -6.78 -3.81 9.34
C VAL A 56 -5.51 -3.84 10.21
N PHE A 57 -5.67 -3.80 11.54
CA PHE A 57 -4.55 -3.78 12.47
C PHE A 57 -4.15 -5.16 12.98
N ALA A 58 -4.67 -6.24 12.37
CA ALA A 58 -4.23 -7.59 12.69
C ALA A 58 -2.71 -7.71 12.47
N GLY A 59 -2.02 -8.40 13.37
CA GLY A 59 -0.56 -8.57 13.29
C GLY A 59 -0.11 -9.16 11.94
N ALA A 60 -0.86 -10.13 11.39
CA ALA A 60 -0.59 -10.68 10.07
C ALA A 60 -0.70 -9.64 8.94
N SER A 61 -1.66 -8.73 9.01
CA SER A 61 -1.81 -7.65 8.04
C SER A 61 -0.70 -6.61 8.16
N LEU A 62 -0.23 -6.31 9.37
CA LEU A 62 0.89 -5.39 9.56
C LEU A 62 2.20 -6.00 9.05
N GLN A 63 2.42 -7.29 9.33
CA GLN A 63 3.62 -8.01 8.92
C GLN A 63 3.71 -8.21 7.40
N SER A 64 2.58 -8.29 6.69
CA SER A 64 2.60 -8.48 5.23
C SER A 64 3.21 -7.31 4.46
N PHE A 65 3.40 -6.14 5.10
CA PHE A 65 4.03 -4.99 4.45
C PHE A 65 5.54 -5.00 4.56
N SER A 66 6.14 -5.68 5.54
CA SER A 66 7.60 -5.67 5.75
C SER A 66 8.33 -6.19 4.51
N HIS A 67 9.24 -5.39 3.94
CA HIS A 67 9.99 -5.68 2.71
C HIS A 67 9.10 -5.90 1.47
N ALA A 68 7.84 -5.47 1.50
CA ALA A 68 7.02 -5.47 0.31
C ALA A 68 7.61 -4.50 -0.74
N PRO A 69 7.73 -4.93 -2.01
CA PRO A 69 8.29 -4.09 -3.05
C PRO A 69 7.40 -2.87 -3.31
N VAL A 70 8.02 -1.71 -3.49
CA VAL A 70 7.34 -0.49 -3.95
C VAL A 70 7.55 -0.35 -5.45
N THR A 71 6.49 0.02 -6.16
CA THR A 71 6.50 0.25 -7.60
C THR A 71 6.11 1.71 -7.89
N VAL A 72 6.42 2.21 -9.08
CA VAL A 72 5.95 3.53 -9.53
C VAL A 72 4.54 3.37 -10.10
N ASN A 73 3.56 3.99 -9.42
CA ASN A 73 2.14 3.82 -9.68
C ASN A 73 1.68 2.35 -9.51
N HIS A 74 0.47 2.03 -9.96
CA HIS A 74 0.00 0.65 -10.03
C HIS A 74 0.52 0.01 -11.32
N PRO A 75 1.31 -1.08 -11.22
CA PRO A 75 1.78 -1.78 -12.41
C PRO A 75 0.60 -2.47 -13.11
N LYS A 76 0.68 -2.58 -14.44
CA LYS A 76 -0.31 -3.31 -15.24
C LYS A 76 -0.27 -4.81 -14.96
N ASP A 77 0.94 -5.32 -14.75
CA ASP A 77 1.19 -6.72 -14.42
C ASP A 77 1.39 -6.89 -12.92
N MET A 78 1.06 -8.06 -12.40
CA MET A 78 1.28 -8.39 -10.99
C MET A 78 2.77 -8.45 -10.67
N VAL A 79 3.11 -8.05 -9.44
CA VAL A 79 4.46 -8.26 -8.88
C VAL A 79 4.58 -9.72 -8.45
N THR A 80 5.39 -10.49 -9.16
CA THR A 80 5.63 -11.93 -8.95
C THR A 80 7.13 -12.22 -8.82
N ALA A 81 7.51 -13.48 -8.60
CA ALA A 81 8.90 -13.91 -8.53
C ALA A 81 9.68 -13.60 -9.83
N GLU A 82 8.98 -13.55 -10.96
CA GLU A 82 9.55 -13.26 -12.29
C GLU A 82 9.63 -11.76 -12.58
N THR A 83 8.67 -10.96 -12.08
CA THR A 83 8.52 -9.55 -12.48
C THR A 83 9.03 -8.54 -11.44
N TRP A 84 9.22 -8.94 -10.17
CA TRP A 84 9.52 -8.00 -9.09
C TRP A 84 10.80 -7.18 -9.34
N LYS A 85 11.83 -7.80 -9.92
CA LYS A 85 13.12 -7.15 -10.12
C LYS A 85 13.04 -5.97 -11.10
N ASP A 86 12.13 -6.06 -12.06
CA ASP A 86 11.97 -5.03 -13.09
C ASP A 86 10.97 -3.95 -12.66
N LEU A 87 9.99 -4.30 -11.84
CA LEU A 87 8.92 -3.40 -11.41
C LEU A 87 9.26 -2.63 -10.12
N ALA A 88 10.05 -3.21 -9.23
CA ALA A 88 10.35 -2.60 -7.94
C ALA A 88 11.34 -1.44 -8.09
N VAL A 89 11.03 -0.32 -7.43
CA VAL A 89 11.91 0.85 -7.28
C VAL A 89 12.34 1.06 -5.84
N GLY A 90 11.97 0.14 -4.94
CA GLY A 90 12.21 0.29 -3.52
C GLY A 90 11.43 -0.74 -2.72
N GLU A 91 11.34 -0.51 -1.41
CA GLU A 91 10.61 -1.38 -0.49
C GLU A 91 9.99 -0.59 0.67
N VAL A 92 9.02 -1.25 1.33
CA VAL A 92 8.63 -0.87 2.68
C VAL A 92 9.75 -1.31 3.63
N SER A 93 10.36 -0.32 4.29
CA SER A 93 11.62 -0.48 5.01
C SER A 93 11.49 -1.21 6.35
N THR A 94 10.58 -0.75 7.21
CA THR A 94 10.40 -1.30 8.56
C THR A 94 8.92 -1.58 8.83
N ALA A 95 8.63 -2.13 10.01
CA ALA A 95 7.29 -2.53 10.39
C ALA A 95 6.27 -1.39 10.19
N ALA A 96 5.15 -1.73 9.57
CA ALA A 96 4.00 -0.87 9.43
C ALA A 96 3.53 -0.36 10.80
N LYS A 97 3.21 0.93 10.89
CA LYS A 97 2.80 1.58 12.14
C LYS A 97 1.34 1.96 12.09
N LYS A 98 0.61 1.79 13.19
CA LYS A 98 -0.72 2.38 13.35
C LYS A 98 -0.59 3.88 13.64
N ASP A 99 -1.26 4.70 12.86
CA ASP A 99 -1.39 6.14 13.02
C ASP A 99 -2.88 6.53 13.01
N GLY A 100 -3.49 6.57 14.20
CA GLY A 100 -4.93 6.76 14.33
C GLY A 100 -5.73 5.63 13.64
N GLU A 101 -6.51 6.00 12.62
CA GLU A 101 -7.28 5.07 11.77
C GLU A 101 -6.47 4.51 10.60
N TRP A 102 -5.23 4.98 10.42
CA TRP A 102 -4.37 4.62 9.29
C TRP A 102 -3.28 3.62 9.68
N ILE A 103 -2.79 2.91 8.69
CA ILE A 103 -1.48 2.27 8.66
C ILE A 103 -0.54 3.19 7.90
N MET A 104 0.53 3.60 8.56
CA MET A 104 1.65 4.31 7.98
C MET A 104 2.76 3.31 7.62
N LEU A 105 3.27 3.42 6.40
CA LEU A 105 4.35 2.61 5.85
C LEU A 105 5.60 3.49 5.66
N PRO A 106 6.73 3.15 6.30
CA PRO A 106 8.02 3.75 6.02
C PRO A 106 8.61 3.13 4.74
N LEU A 107 9.06 3.97 3.81
CA LEU A 107 9.51 3.59 2.47
C LEU A 107 10.97 3.95 2.24
N ILE A 108 11.67 3.11 1.48
CA ILE A 108 12.94 3.41 0.82
C ILE A 108 12.71 3.27 -0.69
N LEU A 109 13.06 4.32 -1.46
CA LEU A 109 12.83 4.45 -2.92
C LEU A 109 14.10 4.95 -3.65
#